data_AF-A0A6G1KK03-F1
#
_entry.id   AF-A0A6G1KK03-F1
#
_cell.length_a   1.000
_cell.length_b   1.000
_cell.length_c   1.000
_cell.angle_alpha   90.00
_cell.angle_beta   90.00
_cell.angle_gamma   90.00
#
_symmetry.space_group_name_H-M   'P 1'
#
loop_
_entity.id
_entity.type
_entity.pdbx_description
1 polymer ?
#
loop_
_entity_poly.entity_id
_entity_poly.type
_entity_poly.pdbx_seq_one_letter_code
_entity_poly.pdbx_strand_id
1 'polypeptide(L)'
;MTSLLDLPDELLVSILEHVRAQDFAGALNVLIVNKRIYRIAHEIIRRHVHLNPNRPAPLSQFVRDISYVRSLTLTRFTNHKDPLKILLRTLPSATRLTSLSLVPWMEKRSTRRHTASAIAQIIQVMPSTLTNFEMDSAEFGGPWRGVHMCSHIGRLIPRLRVLRVNLDGICAEFLHGLQGNATSQLRVAVTRFNEPQIPSANMGCGTLEASEFAVLVRQLLERGNFPSLEHFLIVDQSQPLAVLRGLNWSHHFRVRDVCTDKDSFHKYSDHGVFAPGERRYSIEGLGGETTTGSTDDLVKLTEGSASWITLSNGSRIPPSNGEKERPILIISGSGSATACTTP
;
A
#
# COMPACT_ATOMS: atom_id res chain seq x y z
N MET A 1 -8.82 18.74 -41.06
CA MET A 1 -9.05 18.38 -39.64
C MET A 1 -8.57 16.96 -39.45
N THR A 2 -7.55 16.74 -38.62
CA THR A 2 -7.08 15.38 -38.30
C THR A 2 -8.03 14.75 -37.28
N SER A 3 -8.55 13.57 -37.57
CA SER A 3 -9.40 12.82 -36.64
C SER A 3 -8.54 12.26 -35.51
N LEU A 4 -9.09 12.17 -34.29
CA LEU A 4 -8.45 11.43 -33.19
C LEU A 4 -8.13 9.98 -33.59
N LEU A 5 -8.93 9.42 -34.51
CA LEU A 5 -8.77 8.06 -35.02
C LEU A 5 -7.58 7.91 -35.98
N ASP A 6 -7.00 9.01 -36.43
CA ASP A 6 -5.82 8.99 -37.30
C ASP A 6 -4.52 8.91 -36.48
N LEU A 7 -4.60 9.05 -35.14
CA LEU A 7 -3.43 8.93 -34.28
C LEU A 7 -2.92 7.48 -34.20
N PRO A 8 -1.59 7.25 -34.10
CA PRO A 8 -1.02 5.96 -33.74
C PRO A 8 -1.51 5.46 -32.37
N ASP A 9 -1.51 4.14 -32.19
CA ASP A 9 -1.98 3.50 -30.94
C ASP A 9 -1.17 3.98 -29.72
N GLU A 10 0.12 4.30 -29.87
CA GLU A 10 1.01 4.77 -28.80
C GLU A 10 0.60 6.15 -28.26
N LEU A 11 0.17 7.05 -29.17
CA LEU A 11 -0.33 8.36 -28.78
C LEU A 11 -1.70 8.23 -28.11
N LEU A 12 -2.56 7.34 -28.62
CA LEU A 12 -3.85 7.03 -27.98
C LEU A 12 -3.65 6.48 -26.57
N VAL A 13 -2.70 5.55 -26.37
CA VAL A 13 -2.37 5.04 -25.04
C VAL A 13 -1.97 6.19 -24.10
N SER A 14 -1.08 7.07 -24.55
CA SER A 14 -0.60 8.21 -23.74
C SER A 14 -1.73 9.16 -23.37
N ILE A 15 -2.61 9.50 -24.32
CA ILE A 15 -3.79 10.36 -24.08
C ILE A 15 -4.73 9.69 -23.08
N LEU A 16 -5.04 8.40 -23.27
CA LEU A 16 -5.99 7.67 -22.43
C LEU A 16 -5.46 7.44 -21.01
N GLU A 17 -4.15 7.23 -20.85
CA GLU A 17 -3.51 7.17 -19.54
C GLU A 17 -3.62 8.50 -18.81
N HIS A 18 -3.44 9.62 -19.53
CA HIS A 18 -3.61 10.96 -18.97
C HIS A 18 -5.07 11.25 -18.58
N VAL A 19 -6.03 10.93 -19.44
CA VAL A 19 -7.47 11.06 -19.15
C VAL A 19 -7.84 10.24 -17.91
N ARG A 20 -7.38 8.98 -17.82
CA ARG A 20 -7.61 8.11 -16.65
C ARG A 20 -7.03 8.71 -15.37
N ALA A 21 -5.84 9.29 -15.44
CA ALA A 21 -5.17 9.87 -14.28
C ALA A 21 -5.92 11.09 -13.73
N GLN A 22 -6.48 11.92 -14.60
CA GLN A 22 -7.24 13.11 -14.22
C GLN A 22 -8.68 12.79 -13.80
N ASP A 23 -9.38 11.97 -14.58
CA ASP A 23 -10.79 11.63 -14.36
C ASP A 23 -11.07 10.17 -14.77
N PHE A 24 -11.11 9.29 -13.76
CA PHE A 24 -11.40 7.87 -13.99
C PHE A 24 -12.84 7.66 -14.50
N ALA A 25 -13.81 8.47 -14.05
CA ALA A 25 -15.19 8.33 -14.50
C ALA A 25 -15.33 8.76 -15.98
N GLY A 26 -14.69 9.86 -16.36
CA GLY A 26 -14.56 10.29 -17.74
C GLY A 26 -13.85 9.26 -18.62
N ALA A 27 -12.80 8.61 -18.12
CA ALA A 27 -12.12 7.54 -18.84
C ALA A 27 -13.03 6.34 -19.14
N LEU A 28 -13.99 6.02 -18.29
CA LEU A 28 -14.98 4.96 -18.57
C LEU A 28 -15.89 5.33 -19.75
N ASN A 29 -16.24 6.60 -19.93
CA ASN A 29 -17.02 7.06 -21.08
C ASN A 29 -16.26 6.89 -22.40
N VAL A 30 -14.92 6.81 -22.36
CA VAL A 30 -14.12 6.58 -23.57
C VAL A 30 -14.34 5.16 -24.13
N LEU A 31 -14.78 4.21 -23.30
CA LEU A 31 -15.07 2.84 -23.74
C LEU A 31 -16.22 2.77 -24.76
N ILE A 32 -17.15 3.73 -24.75
CA ILE A 32 -18.32 3.69 -25.65
C ILE A 32 -18.09 4.39 -27.00
N VAL A 33 -16.91 4.95 -27.25
CA VAL A 33 -16.65 5.78 -28.45
C VAL A 33 -16.57 4.94 -29.73
N ASN A 34 -15.66 3.96 -29.79
CA ASN A 34 -15.56 3.00 -30.89
C ASN A 34 -14.75 1.76 -30.49
N LYS A 35 -14.73 0.73 -31.34
CA LYS A 35 -14.06 -0.56 -31.07
C LYS A 35 -12.54 -0.46 -30.86
N ARG A 36 -11.84 0.41 -31.60
CA ARG A 36 -10.37 0.57 -31.48
C ARG A 36 -10.02 1.22 -30.15
N ILE A 37 -10.68 2.34 -29.85
CA ILE A 37 -10.54 3.06 -28.59
C ILE A 37 -10.95 2.16 -27.42
N TYR A 38 -12.06 1.42 -27.53
CA TYR A 38 -12.49 0.45 -26.53
C TYR A 38 -11.37 -0.54 -26.19
N ARG A 39 -10.73 -1.16 -27.20
CA ARG A 39 -9.66 -2.14 -26.97
C ARG A 39 -8.50 -1.55 -26.16
N ILE A 40 -8.03 -0.36 -26.55
CA ILE A 40 -6.89 0.31 -25.90
C ILE A 40 -7.27 0.81 -24.50
N ALA A 41 -8.40 1.52 -24.39
CA ALA A 41 -8.90 2.05 -23.13
C ALA A 41 -9.22 0.93 -22.13
N HIS A 42 -9.76 -0.21 -22.60
CA HIS A 42 -10.09 -1.35 -21.75
C HIS A 42 -8.83 -1.91 -21.07
N GLU A 43 -7.73 -2.10 -21.80
CA GLU A 43 -6.47 -2.54 -21.19
C GLU A 43 -5.95 -1.53 -20.17
N ILE A 44 -6.03 -0.23 -20.47
CA ILE A 44 -5.56 0.84 -19.58
C ILE A 44 -6.40 0.92 -18.30
N ILE A 45 -7.73 0.85 -18.42
CA ILE A 45 -8.67 0.93 -17.30
C ILE A 45 -8.58 -0.31 -16.41
N ARG A 46 -8.41 -1.50 -17.00
CA ARG A 46 -8.30 -2.77 -16.26
C ARG A 46 -6.90 -3.06 -15.72
N ARG A 47 -5.91 -2.23 -16.03
CA ARG A 47 -4.52 -2.41 -15.56
C ARG A 47 -4.39 -2.33 -14.03
N HIS A 48 -5.14 -1.44 -13.39
CA HIS A 48 -5.11 -1.26 -11.94
C HIS A 48 -6.53 -1.37 -11.39
N VAL A 49 -6.79 -2.47 -10.68
CA VAL A 49 -8.11 -2.81 -10.18
C VAL A 49 -8.15 -2.62 -8.68
N HIS A 50 -9.09 -1.82 -8.23
CA HIS A 50 -9.51 -1.75 -6.85
C HIS A 50 -10.79 -2.58 -6.69
N LEU A 51 -10.71 -3.63 -5.88
CA LEU A 51 -11.78 -4.59 -5.69
C LEU A 51 -12.18 -4.63 -4.22
N ASN A 52 -13.48 -4.49 -3.99
CA ASN A 52 -14.13 -4.87 -2.75
C ASN A 52 -14.91 -6.17 -3.00
N PRO A 53 -14.39 -7.35 -2.58
CA PRO A 53 -15.01 -8.65 -2.86
C PRO A 53 -16.41 -8.82 -2.28
N ASN A 54 -16.83 -8.00 -1.31
CA ASN A 54 -18.19 -8.05 -0.77
C ASN A 54 -19.22 -7.44 -1.76
N ARG A 55 -18.76 -6.83 -2.85
CA ARG A 55 -19.61 -6.36 -3.95
C ARG A 55 -19.50 -7.35 -5.12
N PRO A 56 -20.60 -8.04 -5.52
CA PRO A 56 -20.54 -9.12 -6.50
C PRO A 56 -20.22 -8.63 -7.93
N ALA A 57 -20.73 -7.47 -8.34
CA ALA A 57 -20.54 -6.95 -9.70
C ALA A 57 -19.07 -6.64 -10.05
N PRO A 58 -18.27 -6.00 -9.16
CA PRO A 58 -16.83 -5.85 -9.38
C PRO A 58 -16.06 -7.17 -9.54
N LEU A 59 -16.46 -8.23 -8.83
CA LEU A 59 -15.75 -9.51 -8.84
C LEU A 59 -15.93 -10.29 -10.14
N SER A 60 -17.16 -10.40 -10.65
CA SER A 60 -17.41 -11.10 -11.91
C SER A 60 -16.68 -10.45 -13.09
N GLN A 61 -16.66 -9.11 -13.11
CA GLN A 61 -15.90 -8.36 -14.10
C GLN A 61 -14.39 -8.57 -13.96
N PHE A 62 -13.87 -8.56 -12.73
CA PHE A 62 -12.46 -8.86 -12.48
C PHE A 62 -12.05 -10.25 -13.01
N VAL A 63 -12.87 -11.28 -12.78
CA VAL A 63 -12.58 -12.64 -13.26
C VAL A 63 -12.45 -12.69 -14.78
N ARG A 64 -13.30 -11.95 -15.50
CA ARG A 64 -13.25 -11.87 -16.97
C ARG A 64 -12.00 -11.17 -17.48
N ASP A 65 -11.54 -10.13 -16.77
CA ASP A 65 -10.48 -9.23 -17.22
C ASP A 65 -9.13 -9.49 -16.56
N ILE A 66 -8.98 -10.59 -15.81
CA ILE A 66 -7.82 -10.82 -14.96
C ILE A 66 -6.48 -10.84 -15.72
N SER A 67 -6.51 -11.21 -17.00
CA SER A 67 -5.34 -11.22 -17.87
C SER A 67 -4.76 -9.83 -18.14
N TYR A 68 -5.53 -8.76 -17.94
CA TYR A 68 -5.08 -7.36 -18.10
C TYR A 68 -4.57 -6.75 -16.79
N VAL A 69 -4.87 -7.37 -15.64
CA VAL A 69 -4.61 -6.79 -14.33
C VAL A 69 -3.11 -6.85 -14.00
N ARG A 70 -2.51 -5.67 -13.78
CA ARG A 70 -1.12 -5.54 -13.32
C ARG A 70 -1.01 -5.18 -11.84
N SER A 71 -1.95 -4.37 -11.33
CA SER A 71 -2.07 -4.07 -9.90
C SER A 71 -3.47 -4.42 -9.40
N LEU A 72 -3.53 -5.08 -8.25
CA LEU A 72 -4.77 -5.41 -7.55
C LEU A 72 -4.73 -4.82 -6.14
N THR A 73 -5.73 -4.02 -5.79
CA THR A 73 -5.95 -3.54 -4.43
C THR A 73 -7.22 -4.19 -3.90
N LEU A 74 -7.11 -4.93 -2.79
CA LEU A 74 -8.23 -5.56 -2.12
C LEU A 74 -8.56 -4.79 -0.85
N THR A 75 -9.76 -4.22 -0.81
CA THR A 75 -10.29 -3.53 0.39
C THR A 75 -11.51 -4.25 0.93
N ARG A 76 -11.74 -4.11 2.23
CA ARG A 76 -12.97 -4.53 2.91
C ARG A 76 -13.41 -5.97 2.67
N PHE A 77 -12.51 -6.87 2.29
CA PHE A 77 -12.89 -8.26 2.08
C PHE A 77 -13.13 -8.94 3.43
N THR A 78 -14.30 -9.53 3.57
CA THR A 78 -14.61 -10.40 4.71
C THR A 78 -14.57 -11.85 4.22
N ASN A 79 -14.61 -12.81 5.14
CA ASN A 79 -14.63 -14.23 4.81
C ASN A 79 -16.02 -14.71 4.35
N HIS A 80 -16.68 -13.96 3.47
CA HIS A 80 -17.78 -14.53 2.70
C HIS A 80 -17.19 -15.64 1.82
N LYS A 81 -17.66 -16.87 2.03
CA LYS A 81 -17.04 -18.07 1.45
C LYS A 81 -16.98 -18.01 -0.07
N ASP A 82 -17.99 -17.45 -0.74
CA ASP A 82 -18.10 -17.56 -2.19
C ASP A 82 -17.23 -16.56 -2.96
N PRO A 83 -17.26 -15.24 -2.66
CA PRO A 83 -16.37 -14.28 -3.31
C PRO A 83 -14.90 -14.62 -3.14
N LEU A 84 -14.50 -15.01 -1.93
CA LEU A 84 -13.13 -15.39 -1.63
C LEU A 84 -12.70 -16.64 -2.41
N LYS A 85 -13.54 -17.69 -2.49
CA LYS A 85 -13.24 -18.89 -3.28
C LYS A 85 -13.05 -18.58 -4.76
N ILE A 86 -13.90 -17.73 -5.34
CA ILE A 86 -13.77 -17.31 -6.73
C ILE A 86 -12.42 -16.60 -6.93
N LEU A 87 -12.12 -15.64 -6.06
CA LEU A 87 -10.86 -14.91 -6.09
C LEU A 87 -9.65 -15.85 -5.98
N LEU A 88 -9.63 -16.74 -4.99
CA LEU A 88 -8.53 -17.71 -4.78
C LEU A 88 -8.33 -18.66 -5.96
N ARG A 89 -9.41 -19.05 -6.66
CA ARG A 89 -9.32 -19.87 -7.87
C ARG A 89 -8.81 -19.10 -9.09
N THR A 90 -9.06 -17.80 -9.15
CA THR A 90 -8.77 -17.00 -10.35
C THR A 90 -7.38 -16.37 -10.27
N LEU A 91 -6.93 -15.96 -9.08
CA LEU A 91 -5.64 -15.29 -8.85
C LEU A 91 -4.42 -15.98 -9.49
N PRO A 92 -4.29 -17.32 -9.45
CA PRO A 92 -3.17 -17.99 -10.13
C PRO A 92 -3.09 -17.73 -11.64
N SER A 93 -4.22 -17.44 -12.29
CA SER A 93 -4.32 -17.12 -13.73
C SER A 93 -3.95 -15.66 -14.06
N ALA A 94 -3.66 -14.83 -13.05
CA ALA A 94 -3.30 -13.42 -13.23
C ALA A 94 -1.84 -13.26 -13.68
N THR A 95 -1.51 -13.73 -14.88
CA THR A 95 -0.13 -13.80 -15.41
C THR A 95 0.55 -12.44 -15.61
N ARG A 96 -0.18 -11.33 -15.53
CA ARG A 96 0.36 -9.97 -15.58
C ARG A 96 0.38 -9.27 -14.23
N LEU A 97 -0.12 -9.91 -13.17
CA LEU A 97 -0.21 -9.31 -11.84
C LEU A 97 1.19 -9.18 -11.25
N THR A 98 1.63 -7.93 -11.09
CA THR A 98 2.95 -7.59 -10.54
C THR A 98 2.84 -6.94 -9.17
N SER A 99 1.69 -6.36 -8.84
CA SER A 99 1.49 -5.62 -7.59
C SER A 99 0.20 -6.04 -6.89
N LEU A 100 0.28 -6.30 -5.59
CA LEU A 100 -0.86 -6.58 -4.73
C LEU A 100 -0.81 -5.64 -3.53
N SER A 101 -1.94 -5.01 -3.22
CA SER A 101 -2.15 -4.23 -2.00
C SER A 101 -3.35 -4.78 -1.23
N LEU A 102 -3.15 -5.12 0.04
CA LEU A 102 -4.18 -5.62 0.94
C LEU A 102 -4.44 -4.58 2.03
N VAL A 103 -5.66 -4.03 2.04
CA VAL A 103 -6.11 -3.08 3.05
C VAL A 103 -7.34 -3.68 3.75
N PRO A 104 -7.12 -4.61 4.70
CA PRO A 104 -8.19 -5.21 5.49
C PRO A 104 -8.97 -4.15 6.27
N TRP A 105 -10.29 -4.14 6.11
CA TRP A 105 -11.20 -3.32 6.92
C TRP A 105 -11.95 -4.20 7.90
N MET A 106 -12.14 -3.71 9.12
CA MET A 106 -12.73 -4.47 10.20
C MET A 106 -13.85 -3.69 10.87
N GLU A 107 -15.10 -4.13 10.70
CA GLU A 107 -16.24 -3.56 11.44
C GLU A 107 -16.40 -4.19 12.84
N LYS A 108 -16.00 -5.45 13.02
CA LYS A 108 -16.24 -6.22 14.26
C LYS A 108 -15.06 -7.09 14.65
N ARG A 109 -14.73 -7.16 15.95
CA ARG A 109 -13.63 -8.01 16.47
C ARG A 109 -13.76 -9.49 16.10
N SER A 110 -14.98 -10.01 15.96
CA SER A 110 -15.25 -11.42 15.67
C SER A 110 -14.79 -11.86 14.28
N THR A 111 -14.67 -10.97 13.30
CA THR A 111 -14.27 -11.34 11.94
C THR A 111 -12.74 -11.44 11.77
N ARG A 112 -11.94 -11.09 12.79
CA ARG A 112 -10.48 -10.95 12.70
C ARG A 112 -9.80 -12.23 12.23
N ARG A 113 -10.09 -13.34 12.90
CA ARG A 113 -9.51 -14.65 12.59
C ARG A 113 -9.80 -15.08 11.15
N HIS A 114 -11.00 -14.78 10.69
CA HIS A 114 -11.45 -15.13 9.35
C HIS A 114 -10.77 -14.28 8.27
N THR A 115 -10.64 -12.97 8.49
CA THR A 115 -9.90 -12.07 7.60
C THR A 115 -8.42 -12.45 7.56
N ALA A 116 -7.80 -12.77 8.70
CA ALA A 116 -6.43 -13.26 8.77
C ALA A 116 -6.20 -14.50 7.89
N SER A 117 -7.11 -15.48 8.01
CA SER A 117 -7.06 -16.71 7.23
C SER A 117 -7.25 -16.46 5.74
N ALA A 118 -8.18 -15.56 5.38
CA ALA A 118 -8.40 -15.17 3.99
C ALA A 118 -7.14 -14.52 3.39
N ILE A 119 -6.48 -13.61 4.11
CA ILE A 119 -5.22 -12.98 3.68
C ILE A 119 -4.13 -14.03 3.45
N ALA A 120 -3.94 -14.93 4.42
CA ALA A 120 -2.94 -15.98 4.29
C ALA A 120 -3.20 -16.87 3.05
N GLN A 121 -4.46 -17.23 2.80
CA GLN A 121 -4.84 -17.99 1.59
C GLN A 121 -4.59 -17.19 0.32
N ILE A 122 -4.90 -15.89 0.29
CA ILE A 122 -4.63 -15.00 -0.84
C ILE A 122 -3.11 -14.98 -1.12
N ILE A 123 -2.29 -14.75 -0.10
CA ILE A 123 -0.82 -14.73 -0.22
C ILE A 123 -0.29 -16.06 -0.78
N GLN A 124 -0.83 -17.19 -0.34
CA GLN A 124 -0.40 -18.53 -0.78
C GLN A 124 -0.66 -18.81 -2.26
N VAL A 125 -1.70 -18.22 -2.86
CA VAL A 125 -2.07 -18.47 -4.26
C VAL A 125 -1.56 -17.39 -5.22
N MET A 126 -0.68 -16.49 -4.75
CA MET A 126 -0.17 -15.40 -5.57
C MET A 126 0.72 -15.90 -6.71
N PRO A 127 0.50 -15.41 -7.95
CA PRO A 127 1.31 -15.80 -9.11
C PRO A 127 2.78 -15.42 -8.92
N SER A 128 3.68 -16.13 -9.60
CA SER A 128 5.13 -15.89 -9.56
C SER A 128 5.55 -14.51 -10.08
N THR A 129 4.69 -13.87 -10.88
CA THR A 129 4.90 -12.53 -11.42
C THR A 129 4.74 -11.41 -10.38
N LEU A 130 4.19 -11.72 -9.21
CA LEU A 130 4.04 -10.76 -8.12
C LEU A 130 5.42 -10.35 -7.59
N THR A 131 5.76 -9.09 -7.81
CA THR A 131 7.03 -8.48 -7.39
C THR A 131 6.84 -7.33 -6.42
N ASN A 132 5.62 -6.80 -6.24
CA ASN A 132 5.35 -5.71 -5.31
C ASN A 132 4.22 -6.13 -4.37
N PHE A 133 4.44 -6.00 -3.07
CA PHE A 133 3.46 -6.37 -2.07
C PHE A 133 3.30 -5.27 -1.03
N GLU A 134 2.05 -4.91 -0.80
CA GLU A 134 1.64 -4.04 0.27
C GLU A 134 0.60 -4.72 1.16
N MET A 135 0.77 -4.59 2.46
CA MET A 135 -0.25 -4.95 3.44
C MET A 135 -0.35 -3.89 4.52
N ASP A 136 -1.51 -3.28 4.65
CA ASP A 136 -1.76 -2.22 5.62
C ASP A 136 -2.78 -2.65 6.68
N SER A 137 -2.32 -3.02 7.87
CA SER A 137 -3.18 -3.50 8.95
C SER A 137 -3.44 -2.49 10.06
N ALA A 138 -3.09 -1.21 9.90
CA ALA A 138 -3.31 -0.21 10.95
C ALA A 138 -4.76 -0.21 11.47
N GLU A 139 -5.73 -0.42 10.58
CA GLU A 139 -7.16 -0.42 10.93
C GLU A 139 -7.64 -1.75 11.55
N PHE A 140 -6.82 -2.80 11.54
CA PHE A 140 -7.20 -4.11 12.07
C PHE A 140 -7.27 -4.11 13.62
N GLY A 141 -6.42 -3.29 14.25
CA GLY A 141 -6.49 -2.93 15.67
C GLY A 141 -6.28 -4.11 16.64
N GLY A 142 -5.18 -4.85 16.52
CA GLY A 142 -4.76 -5.88 17.46
C GLY A 142 -4.25 -7.15 16.79
N PRO A 143 -3.73 -8.11 17.58
CA PRO A 143 -2.98 -9.24 17.05
C PRO A 143 -3.79 -10.14 16.10
N TRP A 144 -3.10 -10.63 15.07
CA TRP A 144 -3.60 -11.60 14.10
C TRP A 144 -3.81 -12.97 14.75
N ARG A 145 -4.98 -13.18 15.37
CA ARG A 145 -5.28 -14.43 16.09
C ARG A 145 -5.34 -15.62 15.14
N GLY A 146 -4.51 -16.64 15.42
CA GLY A 146 -4.57 -17.97 14.81
C GLY A 146 -3.97 -18.07 13.40
N VAL A 147 -3.34 -17.01 12.90
CA VAL A 147 -2.61 -17.02 11.62
C VAL A 147 -1.35 -16.20 11.77
N HIS A 148 -0.21 -16.84 11.54
CA HIS A 148 1.07 -16.17 11.68
C HIS A 148 1.49 -15.46 10.39
N MET A 149 1.05 -14.21 10.23
CA MET A 149 1.19 -13.47 8.98
C MET A 149 2.66 -13.27 8.56
N CYS A 150 3.57 -13.11 9.52
CA CYS A 150 5.01 -12.99 9.27
C CYS A 150 5.55 -14.13 8.40
N SER A 151 5.16 -15.38 8.71
CA SER A 151 5.60 -16.56 7.95
C SER A 151 5.10 -16.55 6.50
N HIS A 152 3.88 -16.07 6.26
CA HIS A 152 3.29 -16.02 4.93
C HIS A 152 3.94 -14.92 4.08
N ILE A 153 4.14 -13.73 4.65
CA ILE A 153 4.81 -12.63 3.98
C ILE A 153 6.29 -12.97 3.74
N GLY A 154 6.97 -13.58 4.72
CA GLY A 154 8.38 -13.96 4.61
C GLY A 154 8.68 -14.87 3.43
N ARG A 155 7.74 -15.75 3.04
CA ARG A 155 7.84 -16.60 1.85
C ARG A 155 7.79 -15.83 0.53
N LEU A 156 7.24 -14.61 0.52
CA LEU A 156 7.23 -13.75 -0.66
C LEU A 156 8.55 -13.01 -0.85
N ILE A 157 9.25 -12.65 0.24
CA ILE A 157 10.41 -11.75 0.22
C ILE A 157 11.47 -12.11 -0.84
N PRO A 158 11.85 -13.38 -1.08
CA PRO A 158 12.85 -13.70 -2.09
C PRO A 158 12.52 -13.19 -3.50
N ARG A 159 11.23 -13.12 -3.87
CA ARG A 159 10.77 -12.68 -5.20
C ARG A 159 10.31 -11.23 -5.29
N LEU A 160 10.15 -10.55 -4.16
CA LEU A 160 9.68 -9.17 -4.13
C LEU A 160 10.80 -8.18 -4.48
N ARG A 161 10.41 -7.07 -5.10
CA ARG A 161 11.19 -5.87 -5.39
C ARG A 161 10.78 -4.71 -4.50
N VAL A 162 9.48 -4.60 -4.21
CA VAL A 162 8.94 -3.61 -3.28
C VAL A 162 8.09 -4.30 -2.23
N LEU A 163 8.36 -4.02 -0.96
CA LEU A 163 7.61 -4.52 0.19
C LEU A 163 7.20 -3.34 1.06
N ARG A 164 5.90 -3.22 1.34
CA ARG A 164 5.38 -2.30 2.34
C ARG A 164 4.47 -3.07 3.29
N VAL A 165 4.85 -3.14 4.56
CA VAL A 165 4.03 -3.80 5.58
C VAL A 165 3.81 -2.88 6.75
N ASN A 166 2.56 -2.78 7.16
CA ASN A 166 2.16 -2.15 8.40
C ASN A 166 1.43 -3.20 9.21
N LEU A 167 2.11 -3.71 10.25
CA LEU A 167 1.65 -4.83 11.07
C LEU A 167 1.72 -4.42 12.55
N ASP A 168 0.76 -4.90 13.34
CA ASP A 168 0.74 -4.66 14.80
C ASP A 168 1.87 -5.37 15.56
N GLY A 169 2.66 -6.19 14.86
CA GLY A 169 3.80 -6.89 15.41
C GLY A 169 4.46 -7.74 14.34
N ILE A 170 5.78 -7.77 14.36
CA ILE A 170 6.62 -8.55 13.46
C ILE A 170 7.51 -9.42 14.31
N CYS A 171 7.64 -10.70 13.96
CA CYS A 171 8.59 -11.58 14.61
C CYS A 171 9.63 -12.12 13.64
N ALA A 172 10.60 -12.87 14.16
CA ALA A 172 11.74 -13.37 13.39
C ALA A 172 11.37 -14.23 12.18
N GLU A 173 10.19 -14.88 12.17
CA GLU A 173 9.76 -15.67 11.00
C GLU A 173 9.50 -14.81 9.76
N PHE A 174 9.33 -13.49 9.92
CA PHE A 174 9.18 -12.57 8.79
C PHE A 174 10.38 -12.65 7.83
N LEU A 175 11.58 -12.88 8.36
CA LEU A 175 12.81 -13.00 7.58
C LEU A 175 13.21 -14.46 7.34
N HIS A 176 12.37 -15.43 7.72
CA HIS A 176 12.71 -16.86 7.62
C HIS A 176 12.94 -17.32 6.18
N GLY A 177 12.25 -16.72 5.22
CA GLY A 177 12.45 -17.00 3.79
C GLY A 177 13.85 -16.66 3.26
N LEU A 178 14.66 -15.94 4.05
CA LEU A 178 16.05 -15.58 3.74
C LEU A 178 17.06 -16.34 4.61
N GLN A 179 16.63 -17.30 5.41
CA GLN A 179 17.56 -18.16 6.13
C GLN A 179 18.33 -19.06 5.14
N GLY A 180 19.60 -19.32 5.45
CA GLY A 180 20.53 -19.98 4.53
C GLY A 180 21.11 -19.02 3.48
N ASN A 181 21.44 -19.54 2.30
CA ASN A 181 22.06 -18.78 1.20
C ASN A 181 21.03 -18.15 0.24
N ALA A 182 19.76 -18.04 0.65
CA ALA A 182 18.71 -17.46 -0.18
C ALA A 182 18.88 -15.94 -0.29
N THR A 183 18.79 -15.40 -1.50
CA THR A 183 18.86 -13.96 -1.76
C THR A 183 17.49 -13.39 -2.09
N SER A 184 17.33 -12.09 -1.84
CA SER A 184 16.13 -11.33 -2.17
C SER A 184 16.39 -10.33 -3.29
N GLN A 185 15.39 -10.11 -4.14
CA GLN A 185 15.38 -9.06 -5.16
C GLN A 185 14.85 -7.72 -4.64
N LEU A 186 14.66 -7.60 -3.33
CA LEU A 186 14.06 -6.45 -2.68
C LEU A 186 14.95 -5.22 -2.87
N ARG A 187 14.37 -4.15 -3.41
CA ARG A 187 15.00 -2.84 -3.58
C ARG A 187 14.54 -1.88 -2.50
N VAL A 188 13.25 -1.89 -2.21
CA VAL A 188 12.63 -0.99 -1.23
C VAL A 188 11.77 -1.80 -0.28
N ALA A 189 12.04 -1.67 1.01
CA ALA A 189 11.25 -2.23 2.08
C ALA A 189 10.81 -1.13 3.04
N VAL A 190 9.53 -1.11 3.38
CA VAL A 190 8.98 -0.28 4.46
C VAL A 190 8.26 -1.17 5.43
N THR A 191 8.66 -1.09 6.69
CA THR A 191 8.07 -1.86 7.77
C THR A 191 7.63 -0.91 8.87
N ARG A 192 6.33 -0.87 9.16
CA ARG A 192 5.78 -0.06 10.23
C ARG A 192 5.48 -0.91 11.45
N PHE A 193 5.96 -0.45 12.60
CA PHE A 193 5.67 -1.00 13.91
C PHE A 193 4.64 -0.11 14.57
N ASN A 194 3.43 -0.65 14.76
CA ASN A 194 2.45 0.00 15.62
C ASN A 194 2.76 -0.41 17.06
N GLU A 195 2.74 0.56 17.98
CA GLU A 195 2.92 0.27 19.39
C GLU A 195 1.85 -0.74 19.85
N PRO A 196 2.24 -1.90 20.41
CA PRO A 196 1.29 -2.91 20.81
C PRO A 196 0.46 -2.35 21.98
N GLN A 197 -0.81 -2.04 21.71
CA GLN A 197 -1.73 -1.53 22.75
C GLN A 197 -1.83 -2.46 23.96
N ILE A 198 -1.52 -3.76 23.79
CA ILE A 198 -1.53 -4.77 24.84
C ILE A 198 -0.44 -5.81 24.54
N PRO A 199 0.47 -6.13 25.49
CA PRO A 199 1.39 -7.25 25.36
C PRO A 199 0.61 -8.53 25.10
N SER A 200 0.71 -9.06 23.88
CA SER A 200 -0.10 -10.22 23.46
C SER A 200 0.55 -11.52 23.95
N ALA A 201 0.40 -11.82 25.24
CA ALA A 201 0.92 -13.03 25.90
C ALA A 201 0.52 -14.36 25.23
N ASN A 202 -0.44 -14.34 24.29
CA ASN A 202 -1.00 -15.52 23.63
C ASN A 202 -0.56 -15.71 22.17
N MET A 203 0.34 -14.88 21.63
CA MET A 203 0.95 -15.17 20.32
C MET A 203 2.23 -15.98 20.57
N GLY A 204 2.20 -17.28 20.25
CA GLY A 204 3.37 -18.17 20.43
C GLY A 204 4.62 -17.78 19.62
N CYS A 205 4.59 -16.71 18.80
CA CYS A 205 5.78 -16.08 18.23
C CYS A 205 6.07 -14.79 19.00
N GLY A 206 7.26 -14.65 19.57
CA GLY A 206 7.67 -13.41 20.23
C GLY A 206 7.75 -12.26 19.23
N THR A 207 6.95 -11.21 19.43
CA THR A 207 7.06 -9.96 18.66
C THR A 207 8.42 -9.33 18.95
N LEU A 208 9.12 -8.92 17.89
CA LEU A 208 10.38 -8.18 17.99
C LEU A 208 10.08 -6.70 18.16
N GLU A 209 10.92 -6.02 18.94
CA GLU A 209 10.99 -4.57 18.89
C GLU A 209 11.57 -4.10 17.55
N ALA A 210 11.26 -2.85 17.16
CA ALA A 210 11.80 -2.25 15.93
C ALA A 210 13.34 -2.26 15.90
N SER A 211 13.98 -2.06 17.06
CA SER A 211 15.43 -2.11 17.26
C SER A 211 16.00 -3.52 17.00
N GLU A 212 15.40 -4.56 17.58
CA GLU A 212 15.79 -5.95 17.40
C GLU A 212 15.61 -6.40 15.95
N PHE A 213 14.49 -6.01 15.33
CA PHE A 213 14.24 -6.29 13.92
C PHE A 213 15.28 -5.60 13.00
N ALA A 214 15.67 -4.35 13.30
CA ALA A 214 16.72 -3.65 12.57
C ALA A 214 18.06 -4.40 12.63
N VAL A 215 18.42 -4.97 13.78
CA VAL A 215 19.64 -5.78 13.94
C VAL A 215 19.59 -7.02 13.04
N LEU A 216 18.45 -7.72 12.98
CA LEU A 216 18.31 -8.90 12.10
C LEU A 216 18.42 -8.54 10.62
N VAL A 217 17.80 -7.43 10.19
CA VAL A 217 17.92 -6.94 8.81
C VAL A 217 19.38 -6.61 8.47
N ARG A 218 20.09 -5.93 9.38
CA ARG A 218 21.51 -5.61 9.21
C ARG A 218 22.39 -6.85 9.08
N GLN A 219 22.17 -7.86 9.91
CA GLN A 219 22.91 -9.13 9.81
C GLN A 219 22.71 -9.82 8.45
N LEU A 220 21.49 -9.77 7.88
CA LEU A 220 21.22 -10.31 6.56
C LEU A 220 21.84 -9.48 5.43
N LEU A 221 21.91 -8.15 5.59
CA LEU A 221 22.61 -7.26 4.68
C LEU A 221 24.11 -7.58 4.63
N GLU A 222 24.75 -7.72 5.80
CA GLU A 222 26.17 -8.07 5.93
C GLU A 222 26.51 -9.44 5.33
N ARG A 223 25.55 -10.38 5.34
CA ARG A 223 25.68 -11.71 4.71
C ARG A 223 25.41 -11.71 3.20
N GLY A 224 25.01 -10.58 2.62
CA GLY A 224 24.73 -10.47 1.19
C GLY A 224 23.37 -11.07 0.77
N ASN A 225 22.44 -11.31 1.71
CA ASN A 225 21.10 -11.82 1.38
C ASN A 225 20.25 -10.77 0.61
N PHE A 226 20.64 -9.50 0.62
CA PHE A 226 19.93 -8.37 0.01
C PHE A 226 20.82 -7.60 -0.99
N PRO A 227 21.23 -8.21 -2.12
CA PRO A 227 22.18 -7.61 -3.06
C PRO A 227 21.67 -6.35 -3.78
N SER A 228 20.34 -6.18 -3.87
CA SER A 228 19.69 -5.09 -4.62
C SER A 228 19.02 -4.05 -3.73
N LEU A 229 19.17 -4.14 -2.41
CA LEU A 229 18.42 -3.32 -1.47
C LEU A 229 19.00 -1.91 -1.41
N GLU A 230 18.15 -0.93 -1.70
CA GLU A 230 18.46 0.50 -1.70
C GLU A 230 18.01 1.15 -0.40
N HIS A 231 16.80 0.79 0.06
CA HIS A 231 16.22 1.34 1.29
C HIS A 231 15.50 0.25 2.08
N PHE A 232 15.72 0.24 3.39
CA PHE A 232 14.93 -0.56 4.31
C PHE A 232 14.51 0.33 5.48
N LEU A 233 13.32 0.90 5.34
CA LEU A 233 12.75 1.84 6.28
C LEU A 233 12.00 1.09 7.38
N ILE A 234 12.41 1.29 8.62
CA ILE A 234 11.67 0.89 9.81
C ILE A 234 11.02 2.14 10.37
N VAL A 235 9.70 2.20 10.32
CA VAL A 235 8.90 3.29 10.86
C VAL A 235 8.33 2.83 12.18
N ASP A 236 8.83 3.42 13.26
CA ASP A 236 8.41 3.13 14.62
C ASP A 236 7.57 4.30 15.14
N GLN A 237 6.35 4.01 15.59
CA GLN A 237 5.49 5.00 16.21
C GLN A 237 5.72 5.00 17.71
N SER A 238 6.49 5.98 18.19
CA SER A 238 6.70 6.17 19.63
C SER A 238 5.69 7.17 20.19
N GLN A 239 4.95 6.80 21.24
CA GLN A 239 4.28 7.78 22.09
C GLN A 239 5.29 8.44 23.02
N PRO A 240 5.29 9.77 23.17
CA PRO A 240 6.14 10.39 24.18
C PRO A 240 5.69 9.92 25.58
N LEU A 241 6.65 9.46 26.39
CA LEU A 241 6.46 9.12 27.81
C LEU A 241 5.90 10.28 28.67
N ALA A 242 5.78 11.48 28.12
CA ALA A 242 5.43 12.72 28.82
C ALA A 242 3.90 13.00 28.90
N VAL A 243 3.08 11.97 29.10
CA VAL A 243 1.61 12.09 29.31
C VAL A 243 1.26 12.84 30.62
N LEU A 244 2.24 13.17 31.47
CA LEU A 244 1.98 13.67 32.83
C LEU A 244 1.75 15.19 32.98
N ARG A 245 1.72 16.00 31.90
CA ARG A 245 1.68 17.49 32.07
C ARG A 245 0.68 18.28 31.21
N GLY A 246 -0.35 17.65 30.66
CA GLY A 246 -1.45 18.39 30.00
C GLY A 246 -1.06 19.20 28.76
N LEU A 247 0.08 18.89 28.13
CA LEU A 247 0.53 19.50 26.88
C LEU A 247 0.01 18.70 25.68
N ASN A 248 -0.21 19.40 24.57
CA ASN A 248 -0.72 18.87 23.30
C ASN A 248 -0.05 17.54 22.91
N TRP A 249 -0.88 16.59 22.47
CA TRP A 249 -0.48 15.24 22.07
C TRP A 249 0.40 15.36 20.81
N SER A 250 1.72 15.30 20.99
CA SER A 250 2.69 15.24 19.90
C SER A 250 3.14 13.80 19.74
N HIS A 251 2.62 13.13 18.73
CA HIS A 251 3.13 11.82 18.33
C HIS A 251 4.41 12.02 17.52
N HIS A 252 5.29 11.02 17.57
CA HIS A 252 6.53 11.04 16.81
C HIS A 252 6.66 9.72 16.06
N PHE A 253 6.97 9.81 14.76
CA PHE A 253 7.53 8.68 14.05
C PHE A 253 9.05 8.78 14.10
N ARG A 254 9.68 7.69 14.52
CA ARG A 254 11.10 7.45 14.25
C ARG A 254 11.20 6.63 12.99
N VAL A 255 11.84 7.17 11.95
CA VAL A 255 12.11 6.44 10.72
C VAL A 255 13.59 6.12 10.70
N ARG A 256 13.92 4.83 10.60
CA ARG A 256 15.29 4.34 10.46
C ARG A 256 15.48 3.70 9.11
N ASP A 257 16.44 4.18 8.33
CA ASP A 257 16.90 3.45 7.14
C ASP A 257 18.09 2.55 7.53
N VAL A 258 17.85 1.24 7.58
CA VAL A 258 18.86 0.27 8.01
C VAL A 258 20.06 0.23 7.06
N CYS A 259 19.86 0.56 5.77
CA CYS A 259 20.92 0.52 4.76
C CYS A 259 21.94 1.66 4.95
N THR A 260 21.47 2.83 5.39
CA THR A 260 22.31 4.02 5.58
C THR A 260 22.63 4.31 7.04
N ASP A 261 22.05 3.55 7.98
CA ASP A 261 22.09 3.77 9.43
C ASP A 261 21.67 5.20 9.84
N LYS A 262 20.73 5.77 9.09
CA LYS A 262 20.19 7.11 9.34
C LYS A 262 18.85 7.02 10.03
N ASP A 263 18.71 7.80 11.10
CA ASP A 263 17.46 8.00 11.81
C ASP A 263 16.92 9.41 11.52
N SER A 264 15.62 9.52 11.28
CA SER A 264 14.88 10.78 11.25
C SER A 264 13.68 10.72 12.20
N PHE A 265 13.29 11.88 12.72
CA PHE A 265 12.16 12.03 13.63
C PHE A 265 11.16 12.99 13.03
N HIS A 266 9.91 12.55 12.93
CA HIS A 266 8.83 13.33 12.36
C HIS A 266 7.74 13.51 13.41
N LYS A 267 7.54 14.76 13.81
CA LYS A 267 6.49 15.13 14.77
C LYS A 267 5.17 15.32 14.04
N TYR A 268 4.12 14.83 14.67
CA TYR A 268 2.77 15.12 14.22
C TYR A 268 1.77 15.17 15.37
N SER A 269 0.68 15.89 15.17
CA SER A 269 -0.45 15.93 16.10
C SER A 269 -1.72 15.54 15.34
N ASP A 270 -2.46 14.58 15.89
CA ASP A 270 -3.76 14.14 15.34
C ASP A 270 -4.84 15.14 15.76
N HIS A 271 -5.50 15.77 14.78
CA HIS A 271 -6.61 16.70 15.02
C HIS A 271 -7.97 15.99 15.05
N GLY A 272 -7.97 14.65 14.92
CA GLY A 272 -9.16 13.82 14.89
C GLY A 272 -9.76 13.68 13.49
N VAL A 273 -11.00 13.18 13.48
CA VAL A 273 -11.76 12.87 12.26
C VAL A 273 -12.56 14.11 11.85
N PHE A 274 -12.26 14.69 10.69
CA PHE A 274 -12.97 15.85 10.13
C PHE A 274 -14.18 15.43 9.30
N ALA A 275 -14.06 14.31 8.58
CA ALA A 275 -15.11 13.69 7.79
C ALA A 275 -14.98 12.16 7.88
N PRO A 276 -16.03 11.36 7.55
CA PRO A 276 -15.95 9.90 7.62
C PRO A 276 -14.76 9.35 6.82
N GLY A 277 -13.73 8.85 7.52
CA GLY A 277 -12.50 8.33 6.92
C GLY A 277 -11.41 9.38 6.64
N GLU A 278 -11.63 10.66 6.92
CA GLU A 278 -10.65 11.73 6.77
C GLU A 278 -10.12 12.15 8.15
N ARG A 279 -8.88 11.77 8.45
CA ARG A 279 -8.10 12.32 9.56
C ARG A 279 -7.16 13.40 9.06
N ARG A 280 -6.98 14.44 9.88
CA ARG A 280 -5.97 15.48 9.60
C ARG A 280 -4.94 15.55 10.70
N TYR A 281 -3.74 15.90 10.29
CA TYR A 281 -2.58 15.98 11.15
C TYR A 281 -1.91 17.34 10.98
N SER A 282 -1.43 17.91 12.08
CA SER A 282 -0.34 18.89 11.99
C SER A 282 0.95 18.12 11.87
N ILE A 283 1.75 18.41 10.86
CA ILE A 283 2.96 17.69 10.50
C ILE A 283 4.11 18.70 10.51
N GLU A 284 5.10 18.50 11.38
CA GLU A 284 6.29 19.34 11.45
C GLU A 284 7.33 18.83 10.45
N GLY A 285 7.66 19.66 9.46
CA GLY A 285 8.71 19.38 8.49
C GLY A 285 10.10 19.46 9.12
N LEU A 286 11.13 19.04 8.37
CA LEU A 286 12.54 19.07 8.84
C LEU A 286 13.04 20.49 9.18
N GLY A 287 12.44 21.52 8.58
CA GLY A 287 12.73 22.92 8.87
C GLY A 287 11.97 23.52 10.06
N GLY A 288 11.16 22.73 10.77
CA GLY A 288 10.30 23.19 11.86
C GLY A 288 8.97 23.83 11.42
N GLU A 289 8.76 23.98 10.11
CA GLU A 289 7.48 24.47 9.57
C GLU A 289 6.38 23.41 9.80
N THR A 290 5.25 23.85 10.36
CA THR A 290 4.09 22.97 10.55
C THR A 290 3.13 23.13 9.38
N THR A 291 2.79 22.02 8.74
CA THR A 291 1.75 21.96 7.70
C THR A 291 0.57 21.13 8.20
N THR A 292 -0.63 21.39 7.70
CA THR A 292 -1.79 20.52 7.95
C THR A 292 -1.92 19.56 6.77
N GLY A 293 -1.94 18.25 7.05
CA GLY A 293 -1.97 17.21 6.03
C GLY A 293 -2.93 16.05 6.37
N SER A 294 -3.12 15.18 5.40
CA SER A 294 -3.86 13.93 5.49
C SER A 294 -3.00 12.77 5.99
N THR A 295 -3.60 11.58 6.18
CA THR A 295 -2.86 10.33 6.42
C THR A 295 -1.84 10.03 5.31
N ASP A 296 -2.19 10.33 4.06
CA ASP A 296 -1.31 10.11 2.92
C ASP A 296 -0.10 11.05 2.95
N ASP A 297 -0.28 12.29 3.41
CA ASP A 297 0.83 13.24 3.56
C ASP A 297 1.78 12.80 4.67
N LEU A 298 1.24 12.26 5.77
CA LEU A 298 2.03 11.67 6.86
C LEU A 298 2.80 10.43 6.41
N VAL A 299 2.18 9.59 5.58
CA VAL A 299 2.83 8.44 4.93
C VAL A 299 3.95 8.89 4.00
N LYS A 300 3.70 9.90 3.14
CA LYS A 300 4.71 10.45 2.24
C LYS A 300 5.86 11.10 2.99
N LEU A 301 5.61 11.77 4.11
CA LEU A 301 6.67 12.35 4.91
C LEU A 301 7.61 11.27 5.46
N THR A 302 7.05 10.16 5.93
CA THR A 302 7.83 9.07 6.57
C THR A 302 8.50 8.14 5.56
N GLU A 303 7.87 7.90 4.41
CA GLU A 303 8.37 6.96 3.40
C GLU A 303 9.10 7.66 2.25
N GLY A 304 8.88 8.96 2.03
CA GLY A 304 9.48 9.71 0.94
C GLY A 304 9.19 9.09 -0.43
N SER A 305 10.26 8.84 -1.19
CA SER A 305 10.20 8.17 -2.50
C SER A 305 9.79 6.70 -2.45
N ALA A 306 9.75 6.08 -1.26
CA ALA A 306 9.26 4.71 -1.08
C ALA A 306 7.72 4.64 -0.97
N SER A 307 7.04 5.78 -0.90
CA SER A 307 5.59 5.82 -0.71
C SER A 307 4.83 5.25 -1.91
N TRP A 308 3.79 4.45 -1.60
CA TRP A 308 2.87 3.94 -2.61
C TRP A 308 1.92 5.04 -3.06
N ILE A 309 1.59 5.07 -4.35
CA ILE A 309 0.68 6.06 -4.94
C ILE A 309 -0.73 5.48 -4.95
N THR A 310 -1.69 6.21 -4.40
CA THR A 310 -3.12 5.90 -4.50
C THR A 310 -3.71 6.62 -5.70
N LEU A 311 -4.27 5.86 -6.64
CA LEU A 311 -4.96 6.39 -7.82
C LEU A 311 -6.37 6.87 -7.47
N SER A 312 -6.97 7.69 -8.33
CA SER A 312 -8.34 8.21 -8.18
C SER A 312 -9.42 7.11 -8.07
N ASN A 313 -9.16 5.90 -8.58
CA ASN A 313 -10.06 4.74 -8.43
C ASN A 313 -9.84 3.94 -7.13
N GLY A 314 -8.90 4.36 -6.27
CA GLY A 314 -8.51 3.70 -5.03
C GLY A 314 -7.49 2.57 -5.19
N SER A 315 -7.03 2.28 -6.43
CA SER A 315 -5.96 1.31 -6.63
C SER A 315 -4.63 1.88 -6.15
N ARG A 316 -3.77 1.02 -5.62
CA ARG A 316 -2.44 1.40 -5.14
C ARG A 316 -1.38 0.84 -6.07
N ILE A 317 -0.39 1.66 -6.40
CA ILE A 317 0.76 1.29 -7.23
C ILE A 317 2.05 1.53 -6.45
N PRO A 318 3.05 0.65 -6.62
CA PRO A 318 4.35 0.82 -5.96
C PRO A 318 5.04 2.10 -6.46
N PRO A 319 6.00 2.64 -5.69
CA PRO A 319 6.83 3.75 -6.13
C PRO A 319 7.52 3.44 -7.47
N SER A 320 7.63 4.46 -8.33
CA SER A 320 8.30 4.32 -9.61
C SER A 320 9.82 4.20 -9.42
N ASN A 321 10.47 3.38 -10.23
CA ASN A 321 11.89 3.03 -10.11
C ASN A 321 12.82 4.17 -10.56
N GLY A 322 12.65 5.41 -10.08
CA GLY A 322 13.56 6.52 -10.40
C GLY A 322 13.79 6.75 -11.90
N GLU A 323 12.95 6.20 -12.78
CA GLU A 323 12.84 6.68 -14.16
C GLU A 323 12.39 8.11 -14.00
N LYS A 324 13.38 9.04 -14.06
CA LYS A 324 13.24 10.50 -13.93
C LYS A 324 11.79 10.83 -14.13
N GLU A 325 11.07 11.09 -13.04
CA GLU A 325 9.64 11.35 -13.09
C GLU A 325 9.44 12.30 -14.27
N ARG A 326 8.91 11.80 -15.40
CA ARG A 326 8.32 12.71 -16.37
C ARG A 326 7.23 13.31 -15.52
N PRO A 327 7.32 14.59 -15.14
CA PRO A 327 6.43 15.15 -14.14
C PRO A 327 5.03 14.80 -14.63
N ILE A 328 4.34 13.93 -13.89
CA ILE A 328 2.91 13.80 -14.06
C ILE A 328 2.46 15.19 -13.64
N LEU A 329 2.19 16.03 -14.63
CA LEU A 329 1.73 17.38 -14.45
C LEU A 329 0.36 17.25 -13.79
N ILE A 330 0.37 17.13 -12.47
CA ILE A 330 -0.81 17.29 -11.63
C ILE A 330 -1.02 18.79 -11.64
N ILE A 331 -1.75 19.28 -12.66
CA ILE A 331 -2.28 20.63 -12.65
C ILE A 331 -3.36 20.63 -11.57
N SER A 332 -2.96 20.92 -10.34
CA SER A 332 -3.88 21.24 -9.26
C SER A 332 -4.52 22.59 -9.59
N GLY A 333 -5.61 22.55 -10.34
CA GLY A 333 -6.49 23.69 -10.56
C GLY A 333 -7.23 24.04 -9.27
N SER A 334 -6.58 24.73 -8.34
CA SER A 334 -7.25 25.39 -7.23
C SER A 334 -7.92 26.68 -7.73
N GLY A 335 -9.00 26.54 -8.49
CA GLY A 335 -9.89 27.63 -8.88
C GLY A 335 -11.06 27.73 -7.91
N SER A 336 -10.85 28.27 -6.71
CA SER A 336 -11.95 28.72 -5.84
C SER A 336 -12.03 30.24 -5.91
N ALA A 337 -12.71 30.76 -6.93
CA ALA A 337 -13.19 32.14 -6.93
C ALA A 337 -14.57 32.17 -6.25
N THR A 338 -14.59 32.33 -4.93
CA THR A 338 -15.80 32.76 -4.23
C THR A 338 -15.95 34.27 -4.44
N ALA A 339 -16.78 34.66 -5.41
CA ALA A 339 -17.29 36.01 -5.51
C ALA A 339 -18.30 36.22 -4.36
N CYS A 340 -17.93 37.01 -3.36
CA CYS A 340 -18.89 37.59 -2.43
C CYS A 340 -19.70 38.65 -3.16
N THR A 341 -20.94 38.33 -3.53
CA THR A 341 -21.98 39.34 -3.73
C THR A 341 -22.78 39.46 -2.44
N THR A 342 -22.58 40.57 -1.72
CA THR A 342 -23.50 41.04 -0.68
C THR A 342 -24.70 41.73 -1.32
N PRO A 343 -25.93 41.55 -0.80
CA PRO A 343 -27.07 42.41 -1.13
C PRO A 343 -26.94 43.82 -0.54
#